data_AF-A0A1L0DPK1-F1
#
_entry.id   AF-A0A1L0DPK1-F1
#
_cell.length_a   1.000
_cell.length_b   1.000
_cell.length_c   1.000
_cell.angle_alpha   90.00
_cell.angle_beta   90.00
_cell.angle_gamma   90.00
#
_symmetry.space_group_name_H-M   'P 1'
#
loop_
_entity.id
_entity.type
_entity.pdbx_description
1 polymer ?
#
loop_
_entity_poly.entity_id
_entity_poly.type
_entity_poly.pdbx_seq_one_letter_code
_entity_poly.pdbx_strand_id
1 'polypeptide(L)'
;MKGFPPEIVENILQYIQLPILKNIYDNSPNDHLNFLIATRLYKKIHYGLYHSFGPFYYSCEDYCISIEELYRLADGNISASVQSLTIADDEPYYNEFLSFSKASPTFISTIAKVKYLGTGRKFMEYAAQFSVANFVELDLKNAEQIRVANLPSNVHKLSLTFSSPINSVLMGWPASLKTLKIDWQNSTASLKLPSGLEEFECRGWDNEGIIEFPQGLKRLKLKGANISIDEWQLPTLLEELELSNCGIRDIETPAFLLPSTLKKLSLTNNPITSLANVLFPKDLQFLNVQYCELTTLEGVNFPLLLQELRVDHNSIPTFENVDLGPLKLLDNSGYSSQNPNYMKHLSNTTFPDTLETLILGDLPIQDWPQAVLPNTLKQLTLYCTDDPKTLTFPPALEILELQFPYKSDYKYSDLKLPLSLQKLELIFGNSSEFDWNLPNLKCMTLINFEGAITIPKTVMMLSIITNNKKVFDVLEIPFGAEKVTLSFQAKLPNSVLDLEILNFDSGTQYALPQKLASARLFSGQFEGPVKRGLLLLPETLQYIDGYVDPGLAEEVNLKRCMK
;
A
#
# COMPACT_ATOMS: atom_id res chain seq x y z
N MET A 1 -1.84 30.86 -19.54
CA MET A 1 -3.24 30.72 -19.06
C MET A 1 -4.12 31.96 -19.32
N LYS A 2 -3.65 33.05 -19.96
CA LYS A 2 -4.57 34.12 -20.37
C LYS A 2 -5.53 33.59 -21.45
N GLY A 3 -6.84 33.62 -21.16
CA GLY A 3 -7.89 33.24 -22.11
C GLY A 3 -8.70 31.97 -21.78
N PHE A 4 -8.32 31.19 -20.76
CA PHE A 4 -9.13 30.06 -20.30
C PHE A 4 -10.17 30.49 -19.24
N PRO A 5 -11.38 29.92 -19.24
CA PRO A 5 -12.34 30.08 -18.15
C PRO A 5 -11.75 29.65 -16.80
N PRO A 6 -12.10 30.31 -15.66
CA PRO A 6 -11.61 29.96 -14.33
C PRO A 6 -11.80 28.49 -13.96
N GLU A 7 -12.93 27.89 -14.35
CA GLU A 7 -13.26 26.47 -14.12
C GLU A 7 -12.28 25.52 -14.82
N ILE A 8 -11.79 25.88 -16.01
CA ILE A 8 -10.80 25.09 -16.74
C ILE A 8 -9.44 25.19 -16.04
N VAL A 9 -9.09 26.40 -15.56
CA VAL A 9 -7.84 26.59 -14.80
C VAL A 9 -7.88 25.80 -13.50
N GLU A 10 -8.97 25.87 -12.73
CA GLU A 10 -9.14 25.08 -11.50
C GLU A 10 -9.01 23.58 -11.75
N ASN A 11 -9.65 23.06 -12.80
CA ASN A 11 -9.52 21.65 -13.18
C ASN A 11 -8.08 21.28 -13.52
N ILE A 12 -7.34 22.13 -14.24
CA ILE A 12 -5.91 21.90 -14.52
C ILE A 12 -5.10 21.85 -13.22
N LEU A 13 -5.33 22.79 -12.29
CA LEU A 13 -4.61 22.84 -11.01
C LEU A 13 -4.82 21.58 -10.15
N GLN A 14 -5.96 20.87 -10.29
CA GLN A 14 -6.21 19.62 -9.56
C GLN A 14 -5.24 18.50 -9.92
N TYR A 15 -4.68 18.50 -11.13
CA TYR A 15 -3.73 17.50 -11.61
C TYR A 15 -2.27 17.87 -11.37
N ILE A 16 -1.99 19.06 -10.84
CA ILE A 16 -0.63 19.51 -10.54
C ILE A 16 -0.29 19.16 -9.08
N GLN A 17 0.90 18.60 -8.86
CA GLN A 17 1.39 18.28 -7.52
C GLN A 17 1.56 19.56 -6.68
N LEU A 18 1.23 19.48 -5.38
CA LEU A 18 1.27 20.63 -4.46
C LEU A 18 2.63 21.38 -4.42
N PRO A 19 3.80 20.71 -4.45
CA PRO A 19 5.08 21.42 -4.49
C PRO A 19 5.28 22.27 -5.74
N ILE A 20 4.79 21.80 -6.89
CA ILE A 20 4.84 22.54 -8.16
C ILE A 20 3.91 23.75 -8.08
N LEU A 21 2.69 23.56 -7.55
CA LEU A 21 1.76 24.66 -7.31
C LEU A 21 2.36 25.74 -6.41
N LYS A 22 3.05 25.35 -5.34
CA LYS A 22 3.70 26.30 -4.43
C LYS A 22 4.80 27.11 -5.13
N ASN A 23 5.65 26.46 -5.92
CA ASN A 23 6.65 27.17 -6.70
C ASN A 23 6.00 28.19 -7.66
N ILE A 24 4.94 27.80 -8.37
CA ILE A 24 4.20 28.73 -9.23
C ILE A 24 3.64 29.91 -8.42
N TYR A 25 3.04 29.65 -7.24
CA TYR A 25 2.50 30.69 -6.37
C TYR A 25 3.56 31.71 -5.93
N ASP A 26 4.77 31.26 -5.60
CA ASP A 26 5.85 32.13 -5.12
C ASP A 26 6.47 32.99 -6.22
N ASN A 27 6.50 32.48 -7.46
CA ASN A 27 7.21 33.10 -8.57
C ASN A 27 6.30 33.82 -9.58
N SER A 28 4.98 33.65 -9.48
CA SER A 28 4.01 34.19 -10.43
C SER A 28 3.63 35.64 -10.11
N PRO A 29 3.76 36.57 -11.07
CA PRO A 29 3.30 37.96 -10.90
C PRO A 29 1.79 38.12 -11.16
N ASN A 30 1.01 37.04 -11.21
CA ASN A 30 -0.40 37.06 -11.58
C ASN A 30 -1.30 36.82 -10.37
N ASP A 31 -1.87 37.89 -9.83
CA ASP A 31 -2.73 37.87 -8.64
C ASP A 31 -3.93 36.92 -8.76
N HIS A 32 -4.56 36.84 -9.95
CA HIS A 32 -5.71 35.96 -10.16
C HIS A 32 -5.30 34.48 -10.15
N LEU A 33 -4.18 34.14 -10.79
CA LEU A 33 -3.64 32.79 -10.76
C LEU A 33 -3.19 32.42 -9.34
N ASN A 34 -2.55 33.36 -8.63
CA ASN A 34 -2.11 33.16 -7.25
C ASN A 34 -3.29 32.91 -6.31
N PHE A 35 -4.41 33.61 -6.50
CA PHE A 35 -5.64 33.35 -5.74
C PHE A 35 -6.18 31.92 -5.97
N LEU A 36 -6.25 31.46 -7.22
CA LEU A 36 -6.71 30.10 -7.55
C LEU A 36 -5.78 29.04 -6.97
N ILE A 37 -4.46 29.26 -7.06
CA ILE A 37 -3.45 28.35 -6.51
C ILE A 37 -3.54 28.33 -4.97
N ALA A 38 -3.63 29.48 -4.31
CA ALA A 38 -3.79 29.58 -2.86
C ALA A 38 -5.05 28.85 -2.37
N THR A 39 -6.16 29.00 -3.10
CA THR A 39 -7.41 28.29 -2.81
C THR A 39 -7.25 26.77 -2.87
N ARG A 40 -6.37 26.24 -3.74
CA ARG A 40 -6.08 24.81 -3.83
C ARG A 40 -5.06 24.33 -2.81
N LEU A 41 -3.98 25.08 -2.61
CA LEU A 41 -2.89 24.76 -1.70
C LEU A 41 -3.37 24.76 -0.25
N TYR A 42 -3.98 25.85 0.20
CA TYR A 42 -4.31 26.06 1.61
C TYR A 42 -5.68 25.51 2.02
N LYS A 43 -6.40 24.81 1.13
CA LYS A 43 -7.69 24.18 1.44
C LYS A 43 -7.57 23.13 2.55
N LYS A 44 -6.56 22.27 2.46
CA LYS A 44 -6.22 21.24 3.45
C LYS A 44 -4.73 21.37 3.75
N ILE A 45 -4.40 21.73 4.99
CA ILE A 45 -3.02 22.00 5.39
C ILE A 45 -2.58 21.07 6.51
N HIS A 46 -1.30 20.73 6.50
CA HIS A 46 -0.61 19.96 7.52
C HIS A 46 0.55 20.78 8.06
N TYR A 47 0.60 20.95 9.38
CA TYR A 47 1.70 21.60 10.08
C TYR A 47 2.33 20.61 11.06
N GLY A 48 3.57 20.17 10.77
CA GLY A 48 4.23 19.10 11.50
C GLY A 48 5.10 18.17 10.64
N LEU A 49 5.78 17.22 11.29
CA LEU A 49 6.49 16.14 10.58
C LEU A 49 5.51 15.04 10.15
N TYR A 50 5.65 14.58 8.91
CA TYR A 50 4.94 13.40 8.42
C TYR A 50 5.43 12.09 9.07
N HIS A 51 6.65 12.06 9.60
CA HIS A 51 7.42 10.84 9.83
C HIS A 51 7.11 10.12 11.15
N SER A 52 6.27 10.69 12.00
CA SER A 52 6.07 10.14 13.34
C SER A 52 5.06 8.98 13.40
N PHE A 53 4.40 8.61 12.29
CA PHE A 53 3.29 7.63 12.29
C PHE A 53 3.48 6.41 11.36
N GLY A 54 4.73 6.11 10.97
CA GLY A 54 5.10 4.88 10.27
C GLY A 54 5.04 4.96 8.73
N PRO A 55 5.68 4.02 8.02
CA PRO A 55 6.04 4.13 6.60
C PRO A 55 4.89 3.99 5.58
N PHE A 56 3.63 3.97 6.02
CA PHE A 56 2.48 3.64 5.14
C PHE A 56 1.46 4.76 4.91
N TYR A 57 1.73 6.00 5.36
CA TYR A 57 0.85 7.15 5.10
C TYR A 57 1.43 8.08 4.02
N TYR A 58 1.46 7.62 2.77
CA TYR A 58 1.78 8.49 1.62
C TYR A 58 0.58 8.61 0.68
N SER A 59 -0.34 9.51 1.03
CA SER A 59 -1.15 10.22 0.05
C SER A 59 -0.96 11.72 0.30
N CYS A 60 -0.17 12.39 -0.53
CA CYS A 60 0.10 13.83 -0.48
C CYS A 60 -1.14 14.68 -0.83
N GLU A 61 -2.25 14.51 -0.12
CA GLU A 61 -3.46 15.32 -0.32
C GLU A 61 -3.38 16.68 0.38
N ASP A 62 -2.67 16.75 1.52
CA ASP A 62 -2.58 17.95 2.37
C ASP A 62 -1.28 18.71 2.09
N TYR A 63 -1.37 20.04 1.99
CA TYR A 63 -0.21 20.90 1.79
C TYR A 63 0.58 21.09 3.09
N CYS A 64 1.88 20.83 3.07
CA CYS A 64 2.78 21.06 4.21
C CYS A 64 3.01 22.57 4.36
N ILE A 65 2.38 23.20 5.34
CA ILE A 65 2.45 24.65 5.52
C ILE A 65 3.59 25.03 6.47
N SER A 66 4.26 26.15 6.20
CA SER A 66 5.21 26.74 7.17
C SER A 66 4.49 27.54 8.26
N ILE A 67 5.19 27.81 9.37
CA ILE A 67 4.62 28.65 10.44
C ILE A 67 4.38 30.09 9.95
N GLU A 68 5.27 30.64 9.10
CA GLU A 68 5.11 31.98 8.53
C GLU A 68 3.89 32.07 7.61
N GLU A 69 3.65 31.03 6.80
CA GLU A 69 2.46 30.95 5.96
C GLU A 69 1.18 30.89 6.80
N LEU A 70 1.21 30.19 7.93
CA LEU A 70 0.08 30.11 8.85
C LEU A 70 -0.24 31.50 9.45
N TYR A 71 0.78 32.27 9.85
CA TYR A 71 0.60 33.67 10.24
C TYR A 71 0.02 34.52 9.10
N ARG A 72 0.54 34.36 7.88
CA ARG A 72 0.02 35.10 6.72
C ARG A 72 -1.44 34.76 6.39
N LEU A 73 -1.88 33.53 6.60
CA LEU A 73 -3.30 33.16 6.49
C LEU A 73 -4.14 33.83 7.60
N ALA A 74 -3.65 33.81 8.84
CA ALA A 74 -4.34 34.43 9.97
C ALA A 74 -4.47 35.95 9.85
N ASP A 75 -3.43 36.61 9.33
CA ASP A 75 -3.39 38.05 9.12
C ASP A 75 -4.16 38.50 7.87
N GLY A 76 -4.63 37.55 7.03
CA GLY A 76 -5.31 37.84 5.77
C GLY A 76 -4.38 38.20 4.60
N ASN A 77 -3.06 38.06 4.78
CA ASN A 77 -2.04 38.28 3.74
C ASN A 77 -2.06 37.18 2.66
N ILE A 78 -2.65 36.03 2.96
CA ILE A 78 -2.99 34.98 1.99
C ILE A 78 -4.51 34.83 1.98
N SER A 79 -5.14 35.18 0.87
CA SER A 79 -6.59 35.06 0.71
C SER A 79 -6.98 33.63 0.32
N ALA A 80 -7.12 32.75 1.31
CA ALA A 80 -7.60 31.38 1.13
C ALA A 80 -8.42 30.90 2.33
N SER A 81 -9.40 30.03 2.08
CA SER A 81 -10.21 29.41 3.15
C SER A 81 -9.64 28.04 3.50
N VAL A 82 -9.19 27.90 4.74
CA VAL A 82 -8.71 26.63 5.30
C VAL A 82 -9.91 25.78 5.74
N GLN A 83 -10.13 24.65 5.08
CA GLN A 83 -11.20 23.72 5.44
C GLN A 83 -10.74 22.67 6.45
N SER A 84 -9.48 22.28 6.39
CA SER A 84 -8.88 21.27 7.26
C SER A 84 -7.47 21.65 7.66
N LEU A 85 -7.17 21.52 8.96
CA LEU A 85 -5.82 21.67 9.51
C LEU A 85 -5.44 20.41 10.28
N THR A 86 -4.34 19.78 9.90
CA THR A 86 -3.68 18.72 10.68
C THR A 86 -2.49 19.31 11.42
N ILE A 87 -2.39 19.05 12.72
CA ILE A 87 -1.27 19.48 13.57
C ILE A 87 -0.55 18.24 14.10
N ALA A 88 0.76 18.16 13.90
CA ALA A 88 1.61 17.18 14.58
C ALA A 88 2.34 17.81 15.77
N ASP A 89 2.46 17.08 16.88
CA ASP A 89 3.03 17.58 18.14
C ASP A 89 4.54 17.35 18.31
N ASP A 90 5.21 16.93 17.25
CA ASP A 90 6.66 16.80 17.20
C ASP A 90 7.34 18.16 17.44
N GLU A 91 8.52 18.15 18.06
CA GLU A 91 9.32 19.38 18.21
C GLU A 91 10.07 19.70 16.90
N PRO A 92 10.24 20.99 16.53
CA PRO A 92 9.83 22.20 17.25
C PRO A 92 8.36 22.64 16.99
N TYR A 93 7.63 21.93 16.13
CA TYR A 93 6.31 22.33 15.61
C TYR A 93 5.29 22.59 16.71
N TYR A 94 5.24 21.75 17.75
CA TYR A 94 4.28 21.96 18.83
C TYR A 94 4.43 23.32 19.52
N ASN A 95 5.66 23.73 19.83
CA ASN A 95 5.93 24.99 20.52
C ASN A 95 5.68 26.22 19.64
N GLU A 96 6.00 26.11 18.35
CA GLU A 96 5.66 27.12 17.34
C GLU A 96 4.14 27.27 17.18
N PHE A 97 3.41 26.16 17.06
CA PHE A 97 1.95 26.14 16.97
C PHE A 97 1.28 26.71 18.21
N LEU A 98 1.81 26.40 19.40
CA LEU A 98 1.35 26.97 20.66
C LEU A 98 1.53 28.50 20.67
N SER A 99 2.67 28.98 20.19
CA SER A 99 2.97 30.41 20.08
C SER A 99 2.03 31.09 19.08
N PHE A 100 1.79 30.45 17.93
CA PHE A 100 0.81 30.90 16.93
C PHE A 100 -0.61 30.96 17.51
N SER A 101 -1.05 29.95 18.25
CA SER A 101 -2.38 29.92 18.85
C SER A 101 -2.59 31.05 19.88
N LYS A 102 -1.52 31.47 20.58
CA LYS A 102 -1.55 32.66 21.46
C LYS A 102 -1.67 33.96 20.68
N ALA A 103 -0.98 34.07 19.55
CA ALA A 103 -0.98 35.26 18.72
C ALA A 103 -2.28 35.41 17.88
N SER A 104 -2.86 34.29 17.43
CA SER A 104 -4.02 34.25 16.54
C SER A 104 -5.14 33.33 17.07
N PRO A 105 -5.70 33.61 18.26
CA PRO A 105 -6.60 32.67 18.96
C PRO A 105 -7.94 32.42 18.25
N THR A 106 -8.35 33.33 17.36
CA THR A 106 -9.60 33.21 16.59
C THR A 106 -9.40 32.45 15.28
N PHE A 107 -8.20 32.40 14.72
CA PHE A 107 -7.98 31.78 13.41
C PHE A 107 -8.32 30.29 13.45
N ILE A 108 -7.81 29.57 14.45
CA ILE A 108 -8.04 28.13 14.59
C ILE A 108 -9.53 27.82 14.69
N SER A 109 -10.32 28.62 15.43
CA SER A 109 -11.75 28.36 15.60
C SER A 109 -12.58 28.59 14.32
N THR A 110 -12.04 29.27 13.31
CA THR A 110 -12.69 29.39 11.99
C THR A 110 -12.54 28.16 11.11
N ILE A 111 -11.57 27.29 11.43
CA ILE A 111 -11.29 26.09 10.64
C ILE A 111 -12.33 25.03 10.96
N ALA A 112 -13.02 24.53 9.92
CA ALA A 112 -14.14 23.61 10.11
C ALA A 112 -13.72 22.26 10.71
N LYS A 113 -12.52 21.78 10.36
CA LYS A 113 -12.01 20.49 10.81
C LYS A 113 -10.56 20.61 11.25
N VAL A 114 -10.30 20.32 12.52
CA VAL A 114 -8.94 20.20 13.04
C VAL A 114 -8.66 18.75 13.41
N LYS A 115 -7.51 18.25 12.95
CA LYS A 115 -6.96 16.95 13.29
C LYS A 115 -5.70 17.14 14.12
N TYR A 116 -5.61 16.44 15.24
CA TYR A 116 -4.42 16.44 16.08
C TYR A 116 -3.73 15.08 16.04
N LEU A 117 -2.42 15.10 15.81
CA LEU A 117 -1.54 13.95 15.78
C LEU A 117 -0.45 14.15 16.83
N GLY A 118 -0.49 13.38 17.93
CA GLY A 118 0.52 13.60 18.95
C GLY A 118 0.31 12.81 20.22
N THR A 119 0.83 13.33 21.32
CA THR A 119 0.67 12.75 22.65
C THR A 119 -0.58 13.27 23.34
N GLY A 120 -1.26 12.40 24.09
CA GLY A 120 -2.44 12.79 24.86
C GLY A 120 -2.14 13.93 25.84
N ARG A 121 -0.98 13.92 26.47
CA ARG A 121 -0.55 14.97 27.42
C ARG A 121 -0.49 16.35 26.77
N LYS A 122 0.23 16.50 25.65
CA LYS A 122 0.35 17.78 24.94
C LYS A 122 -1.01 18.27 24.46
N PHE A 123 -1.85 17.38 23.94
CA PHE A 123 -3.22 17.75 23.57
C PHE A 123 -4.01 18.34 24.75
N MET A 124 -3.94 17.72 25.93
CA MET A 124 -4.64 18.22 27.12
C MET A 124 -4.05 19.55 27.63
N GLU A 125 -2.73 19.74 27.54
CA GLU A 125 -2.06 21.01 27.84
C GLU A 125 -2.53 22.14 26.90
N TYR A 126 -2.75 21.83 25.62
CA TYR A 126 -3.34 22.75 24.65
C TYR A 126 -4.81 23.04 24.95
N ALA A 127 -5.62 22.00 25.18
CA ALA A 127 -7.06 22.12 25.47
C ALA A 127 -7.37 22.88 26.77
N ALA A 128 -6.42 22.94 27.71
CA ALA A 128 -6.53 23.75 28.92
C ALA A 128 -6.41 25.26 28.64
N GLN A 129 -5.85 25.66 27.50
CA GLN A 129 -5.56 27.04 27.15
C GLN A 129 -6.41 27.56 25.97
N PHE A 130 -6.83 26.68 25.07
CA PHE A 130 -7.53 27.05 23.83
C PHE A 130 -8.79 26.22 23.62
N SER A 131 -9.72 26.77 22.83
CA SER A 131 -10.91 26.04 22.39
C SER A 131 -10.51 24.88 21.47
N VAL A 132 -11.09 23.71 21.73
CA VAL A 132 -10.92 22.49 20.93
C VAL A 132 -12.23 22.03 20.29
N ALA A 133 -13.22 22.92 20.19
CA ALA A 133 -14.58 22.61 19.71
C ALA A 133 -14.68 22.20 18.24
N ASN A 134 -13.62 22.40 17.45
CA ASN A 134 -13.50 22.00 16.05
C ASN A 134 -12.49 20.86 15.83
N PHE A 135 -11.94 20.29 16.91
CA PHE A 135 -11.08 19.12 16.84
C PHE A 135 -11.95 17.88 16.66
N VAL A 136 -12.02 17.39 15.43
CA VAL A 136 -12.93 16.31 15.03
C VAL A 136 -12.22 14.96 14.92
N GLU A 137 -10.90 14.96 14.78
CA GLU A 137 -10.07 13.77 14.72
C GLU A 137 -8.88 13.89 15.67
N LEU A 138 -8.69 12.89 16.54
CA LEU A 138 -7.57 12.84 17.46
C LEU A 138 -6.82 11.51 17.29
N ASP A 139 -5.51 11.58 17.13
CA ASP A 139 -4.59 10.45 17.20
C ASP A 139 -3.62 10.71 18.35
N LEU A 140 -3.83 10.01 19.46
CA LEU A 140 -3.18 10.26 20.74
C LEU A 140 -2.33 9.08 21.15
N LYS A 141 -1.02 9.27 21.12
CA LYS A 141 0.00 8.39 21.68
C LYS A 141 0.13 8.59 23.18
N ASN A 142 0.64 7.56 23.85
CA ASN A 142 0.82 7.52 25.30
C ASN A 142 -0.48 7.93 26.03
N ALA A 143 -1.60 7.39 25.56
CA ALA A 143 -2.93 7.76 26.00
C ALA A 143 -3.22 7.35 27.46
N GLU A 144 -2.34 6.57 28.09
CA GLU A 144 -2.42 6.24 29.52
C GLU A 144 -2.41 7.45 30.46
N GLN A 145 -2.00 8.62 29.96
CA GLN A 145 -1.92 9.86 30.74
C GLN A 145 -3.22 10.69 30.70
N ILE A 146 -4.20 10.30 29.89
CA ILE A 146 -5.43 11.07 29.70
C ILE A 146 -6.67 10.33 30.21
N ARG A 147 -7.70 11.09 30.56
CA ARG A 147 -9.04 10.57 30.81
C ARG A 147 -9.89 10.78 29.56
N VAL A 148 -10.38 9.70 28.96
CA VAL A 148 -11.23 9.74 27.76
C VAL A 148 -12.46 10.64 27.94
N ALA A 149 -13.04 10.65 29.14
CA ALA A 149 -14.17 11.51 29.50
C ALA A 149 -13.89 13.02 29.39
N ASN A 150 -12.62 13.43 29.33
CA ASN A 150 -12.21 14.82 29.17
C ASN A 150 -11.97 15.21 27.71
N LEU A 151 -12.14 14.29 26.75
CA LEU A 151 -11.98 14.59 25.32
C LEU A 151 -13.17 15.42 24.80
N PRO A 152 -12.99 16.21 23.73
CA PRO A 152 -14.06 17.02 23.15
C PRO A 152 -15.21 16.16 22.63
N SER A 153 -16.45 16.58 22.85
CA SER A 153 -17.66 15.81 22.50
C SER A 153 -17.91 15.70 20.98
N ASN A 154 -17.31 16.58 20.19
CA ASN A 154 -17.40 16.66 18.73
C ASN A 154 -16.34 15.79 18.01
N VAL A 155 -15.54 15.01 18.72
CA VAL A 155 -14.59 14.06 18.12
C VAL A 155 -15.38 12.92 17.46
N HIS A 156 -15.19 12.75 16.15
CA HIS A 156 -15.83 11.70 15.35
C HIS A 156 -14.91 10.50 15.12
N LYS A 157 -13.59 10.73 15.14
CA LYS A 157 -12.56 9.70 15.00
C LYS A 157 -11.51 9.84 16.08
N LEU A 158 -11.29 8.76 16.82
CA LEU A 158 -10.33 8.71 17.91
C LEU A 158 -9.41 7.51 17.72
N SER A 159 -8.11 7.75 17.71
CA SER A 159 -7.07 6.72 17.76
C SER A 159 -6.28 6.90 19.05
N LEU A 160 -6.15 5.84 19.83
CA LEU A 160 -5.42 5.84 21.10
C LEU A 160 -4.33 4.76 21.04
N THR A 161 -3.08 5.16 21.24
CA THR A 161 -1.97 4.21 21.42
C THR A 161 -1.54 4.23 22.87
N PHE A 162 -1.46 3.03 23.44
CA PHE A 162 -1.09 2.80 24.83
C PHE A 162 0.24 2.07 24.89
N SER A 163 1.22 2.73 25.51
CA SER A 163 2.59 2.23 25.61
C SER A 163 2.87 1.59 26.97
N SER A 164 1.96 1.78 27.94
CA SER A 164 2.07 1.31 29.31
C SER A 164 0.72 0.76 29.83
N PRO A 165 0.74 -0.12 30.85
CA PRO A 165 -0.47 -0.64 31.46
C PRO A 165 -1.41 0.37 32.09
N ILE A 166 -2.71 0.10 31.97
CA ILE A 166 -3.77 0.89 32.58
C ILE A 166 -4.71 -0.02 33.37
N ASN A 167 -4.81 0.22 34.67
CA ASN A 167 -5.67 -0.56 35.57
C ASN A 167 -7.09 0.02 35.69
N SER A 168 -7.65 0.60 34.63
CA SER A 168 -8.94 1.28 34.67
C SER A 168 -9.77 1.01 33.42
N VAL A 169 -11.09 0.93 33.61
CA VAL A 169 -12.04 0.73 32.52
C VAL A 169 -12.12 2.00 31.66
N LEU A 170 -11.89 1.86 30.35
CA LEU A 170 -12.07 2.96 29.41
C LEU A 170 -13.56 3.16 29.12
N MET A 171 -14.08 4.34 29.50
CA MET A 171 -15.48 4.75 29.33
C MET A 171 -15.60 6.27 29.25
N GLY A 172 -16.81 6.77 28.92
CA GLY A 172 -17.08 8.20 28.80
C GLY A 172 -16.65 8.78 27.45
N TRP A 173 -16.87 8.04 26.36
CA TRP A 173 -16.47 8.45 25.01
C TRP A 173 -17.16 9.73 24.53
N PRO A 174 -16.54 10.47 23.61
CA PRO A 174 -17.20 11.55 22.87
C PRO A 174 -18.53 11.10 22.26
N ALA A 175 -19.58 11.90 22.44
CA ALA A 175 -20.92 11.55 21.98
C ALA A 175 -21.03 11.42 20.45
N SER A 176 -20.17 12.12 19.71
CA SER A 176 -20.14 12.11 18.23
C SER A 176 -19.25 10.99 17.65
N LEU A 177 -18.66 10.14 18.50
CA LEU A 177 -17.65 9.18 18.08
C LEU A 177 -18.23 8.09 17.17
N LYS A 178 -17.67 7.97 15.96
CA LYS A 178 -18.05 6.98 14.94
C LYS A 178 -16.95 5.96 14.68
N THR A 179 -15.70 6.37 14.80
CA THR A 179 -14.53 5.53 14.55
C THR A 179 -13.63 5.52 15.78
N LEU A 180 -13.35 4.33 16.30
CA LEU A 180 -12.45 4.13 17.43
C LEU A 180 -11.35 3.16 17.03
N LYS A 181 -10.10 3.60 17.18
CA LYS A 181 -8.91 2.75 17.04
C LYS A 181 -8.17 2.70 18.37
N ILE A 182 -7.80 1.50 18.78
CA ILE A 182 -6.98 1.29 19.98
C ILE A 182 -5.78 0.43 19.59
N ASP A 183 -4.57 0.88 19.92
CA ASP A 183 -3.34 0.12 19.76
C ASP A 183 -2.71 -0.12 21.13
N TRP A 184 -2.81 -1.36 21.59
CA TRP A 184 -2.20 -1.89 22.79
C TRP A 184 -0.81 -2.43 22.47
N GLN A 185 0.25 -1.70 22.82
CA GLN A 185 1.61 -2.14 22.52
C GLN A 185 2.13 -3.18 23.51
N ASN A 186 1.93 -2.93 24.81
CA ASN A 186 2.49 -3.75 25.90
C ASN A 186 1.49 -4.05 27.02
N SER A 187 0.21 -3.71 26.85
CA SER A 187 -0.80 -3.89 27.89
C SER A 187 -2.21 -3.68 27.36
N THR A 188 -3.21 -3.91 28.19
CA THR A 188 -4.63 -3.86 27.87
C THR A 188 -5.45 -3.37 29.05
N ALA A 189 -6.69 -2.99 28.79
CA ALA A 189 -7.65 -2.61 29.80
C ALA A 189 -9.06 -3.02 29.37
N SER A 190 -9.95 -3.19 30.34
CA SER A 190 -11.37 -3.40 30.04
C SER A 190 -11.96 -2.20 29.30
N LEU A 191 -12.74 -2.50 28.26
CA LEU A 191 -13.29 -1.51 27.35
C LEU A 191 -14.81 -1.59 27.31
N LYS A 192 -15.50 -0.45 27.51
CA LYS A 192 -16.94 -0.34 27.22
C LYS A 192 -17.14 0.45 25.95
N LEU A 193 -17.51 -0.19 24.84
CA LEU A 193 -17.64 0.48 23.55
C LEU A 193 -18.79 1.51 23.55
N PRO A 194 -18.64 2.65 22.85
CA PRO A 194 -19.72 3.62 22.70
C PRO A 194 -20.84 3.08 21.78
N SER A 195 -22.10 3.34 22.14
CA SER A 195 -23.27 2.82 21.42
C SER A 195 -23.42 3.33 20.00
N GLY A 196 -22.92 4.55 19.70
CA GLY A 196 -23.01 5.19 18.39
C GLY A 196 -21.90 4.81 17.39
N LEU A 197 -21.00 3.90 17.79
CA LEU A 197 -19.82 3.51 17.04
C LEU A 197 -20.18 2.72 15.77
N GLU A 198 -19.54 3.06 14.65
CA GLU A 198 -19.72 2.40 13.36
C GLU A 198 -18.48 1.60 12.94
N GLU A 199 -17.30 1.99 13.41
CA GLU A 199 -16.04 1.29 13.16
C GLU A 199 -15.25 1.10 14.45
N PHE A 200 -14.80 -0.12 14.67
CA PHE A 200 -13.90 -0.45 15.76
C PHE A 200 -12.69 -1.23 15.24
N GLU A 201 -11.50 -0.71 15.54
CA GLU A 201 -10.23 -1.38 15.30
C GLU A 201 -9.45 -1.49 16.61
N CYS A 202 -8.99 -2.69 16.94
CA CYS A 202 -8.13 -2.89 18.10
C CYS A 202 -6.97 -3.82 17.79
N ARG A 203 -5.75 -3.34 18.02
CA ARG A 203 -4.53 -4.15 18.05
C ARG A 203 -4.13 -4.43 19.49
N GLY A 204 -3.59 -5.62 19.74
CA GLY A 204 -3.27 -6.15 21.06
C GLY A 204 -4.51 -6.43 21.90
N TRP A 205 -5.61 -6.87 21.27
CA TRP A 205 -6.79 -7.30 22.02
C TRP A 205 -6.49 -8.56 22.83
N ASP A 206 -6.70 -8.53 24.15
CA ASP A 206 -6.56 -9.69 25.05
C ASP A 206 -7.73 -9.84 26.03
N ASN A 207 -8.81 -9.08 25.82
CA ASN A 207 -9.83 -8.89 26.85
C ASN A 207 -10.51 -10.23 27.19
N GLU A 208 -10.29 -10.71 28.42
CA GLU A 208 -10.96 -11.87 28.99
C GLU A 208 -12.39 -11.48 29.41
N GLY A 209 -13.32 -11.40 28.46
CA GLY A 209 -14.72 -11.13 28.77
C GLY A 209 -15.65 -11.04 27.55
N ILE A 210 -16.96 -11.19 27.81
CA ILE A 210 -18.02 -11.01 26.81
C ILE A 210 -18.04 -9.53 26.38
N ILE A 211 -17.87 -9.30 25.08
CA ILE A 211 -17.91 -7.96 24.49
C ILE A 211 -19.34 -7.66 24.06
N GLU A 212 -19.92 -6.59 24.62
CA GLU A 212 -21.16 -6.03 24.08
C GLU A 212 -20.82 -5.10 22.91
N PHE A 213 -20.98 -5.63 21.69
CA PHE A 213 -20.77 -4.82 20.49
C PHE A 213 -21.93 -3.83 20.27
N PRO A 214 -21.64 -2.59 19.86
CA PRO A 214 -22.68 -1.63 19.52
C PRO A 214 -23.46 -2.08 18.28
N GLN A 215 -24.79 -1.97 18.31
CA GLN A 215 -25.66 -2.48 17.24
C GLN A 215 -25.48 -1.73 15.91
N GLY A 216 -24.96 -0.50 15.93
CA GLY A 216 -24.64 0.30 14.75
C GLY A 216 -23.29 -0.04 14.09
N LEU A 217 -22.53 -0.99 14.64
CA LEU A 217 -21.19 -1.32 14.15
C LEU A 217 -21.26 -1.97 12.76
N LYS A 218 -20.51 -1.40 11.82
CA LYS A 218 -20.40 -1.87 10.43
C LYS A 218 -19.05 -2.51 10.13
N ARG A 219 -17.99 -2.12 10.85
CA ARG A 219 -16.64 -2.66 10.68
C ARG A 219 -16.03 -3.00 12.02
N LEU A 220 -15.58 -4.25 12.16
CA LEU A 220 -14.89 -4.76 13.32
C LEU A 220 -13.55 -5.36 12.88
N LYS A 221 -12.45 -4.79 13.38
CA LYS A 221 -11.09 -5.29 13.15
C LYS A 221 -10.41 -5.54 14.47
N LEU A 222 -10.06 -6.79 14.74
CA LEU A 222 -9.36 -7.17 15.96
C LEU A 222 -8.09 -7.94 15.61
N LYS A 223 -7.01 -7.57 16.27
CA LYS A 223 -5.72 -8.26 16.20
C LYS A 223 -5.18 -8.44 17.60
N GLY A 224 -4.89 -9.66 18.01
CA GLY A 224 -4.41 -9.92 19.38
C GLY A 224 -4.62 -11.35 19.79
N ALA A 225 -3.83 -11.84 20.74
CA ALA A 225 -3.69 -13.26 21.00
C ALA A 225 -4.92 -13.86 21.71
N ASN A 226 -5.39 -14.99 21.19
CA ASN A 226 -6.27 -15.95 21.86
C ASN A 226 -7.65 -15.40 22.28
N ILE A 227 -8.47 -15.06 21.29
CA ILE A 227 -9.86 -14.63 21.45
C ILE A 227 -10.78 -15.85 21.42
N SER A 228 -11.61 -16.03 22.46
CA SER A 228 -12.75 -16.94 22.39
C SER A 228 -13.95 -16.24 21.74
N ILE A 229 -14.45 -16.79 20.65
CA ILE A 229 -15.58 -16.25 19.87
C ILE A 229 -16.91 -16.97 20.14
N ASP A 230 -16.89 -18.03 20.93
CA ASP A 230 -18.03 -18.95 21.12
C ASP A 230 -19.28 -18.26 21.70
N GLU A 231 -19.10 -17.16 22.43
CA GLU A 231 -20.22 -16.43 23.05
C GLU A 231 -20.53 -15.10 22.36
N TRP A 232 -19.91 -14.83 21.20
CA TRP A 232 -20.05 -13.54 20.54
C TRP A 232 -21.38 -13.41 19.81
N GLN A 233 -22.10 -12.34 20.13
CA GLN A 233 -23.23 -11.88 19.33
C GLN A 233 -22.77 -10.73 18.43
N LEU A 234 -22.43 -11.08 17.19
CA LEU A 234 -22.01 -10.09 16.20
C LEU A 234 -23.15 -9.12 15.85
N PRO A 235 -22.87 -7.81 15.67
CA PRO A 235 -23.88 -6.84 15.25
C PRO A 235 -24.52 -7.19 13.91
N THR A 236 -25.83 -7.01 13.80
CA THR A 236 -26.61 -7.39 12.61
C THR A 236 -26.35 -6.52 11.38
N LEU A 237 -25.73 -5.34 11.55
CA LEU A 237 -25.35 -4.41 10.48
C LEU A 237 -23.88 -4.55 10.07
N LEU A 238 -23.16 -5.54 10.61
CA LEU A 238 -21.73 -5.71 10.33
C LEU A 238 -21.52 -6.08 8.85
N GLU A 239 -20.68 -5.31 8.17
CA GLU A 239 -20.34 -5.49 6.75
C GLU A 239 -18.91 -6.03 6.58
N GLU A 240 -18.00 -5.72 7.50
CA GLU A 240 -16.62 -6.21 7.49
C GLU A 240 -16.21 -6.74 8.88
N LEU A 241 -15.68 -7.96 8.89
CA LEU A 241 -15.11 -8.61 10.06
C LEU A 241 -13.69 -9.07 9.75
N GLU A 242 -12.72 -8.57 10.51
CA GLU A 242 -11.32 -8.97 10.43
C GLU A 242 -10.85 -9.40 11.82
N LEU A 243 -10.52 -10.68 11.98
CA LEU A 243 -9.98 -11.25 13.21
C LEU A 243 -8.63 -11.86 12.87
N SER A 244 -7.54 -11.14 13.12
CA SER A 244 -6.21 -11.60 12.73
C SER A 244 -5.32 -11.95 13.93
N ASN A 245 -4.61 -13.07 13.85
CA ASN A 245 -3.72 -13.53 14.91
C ASN A 245 -4.45 -13.70 16.25
N CYS A 246 -5.68 -14.24 16.19
CA CYS A 246 -6.61 -14.38 17.30
C CYS A 246 -6.62 -15.77 17.94
N GLY A 247 -5.84 -16.73 17.44
CA GLY A 247 -5.83 -18.10 17.97
C GLY A 247 -7.12 -18.88 17.69
N ILE A 248 -7.97 -18.40 16.78
CA ILE A 248 -9.23 -19.04 16.41
C ILE A 248 -8.92 -20.37 15.70
N ARG A 249 -9.46 -21.48 16.20
CA ARG A 249 -9.25 -22.82 15.60
C ARG A 249 -10.43 -23.29 14.77
N ASP A 250 -11.60 -22.81 15.12
CA ASP A 250 -12.86 -23.18 14.49
C ASP A 250 -13.81 -21.98 14.52
N ILE A 251 -14.63 -21.86 13.49
CA ILE A 251 -15.71 -20.87 13.37
C ILE A 251 -17.07 -21.55 13.16
N GLU A 252 -17.10 -22.89 13.10
CA GLU A 252 -18.31 -23.71 13.11
C GLU A 252 -18.81 -23.85 14.56
N THR A 253 -19.36 -22.77 15.13
CA THR A 253 -20.01 -22.84 16.44
C THR A 253 -21.45 -22.36 16.36
N PRO A 254 -22.42 -23.03 17.04
CA PRO A 254 -23.83 -22.65 16.96
C PRO A 254 -24.12 -21.21 17.42
N ALA A 255 -23.24 -20.65 18.26
CA ALA A 255 -23.40 -19.34 18.84
C ALA A 255 -22.65 -18.24 18.05
N PHE A 256 -21.59 -18.59 17.30
CA PHE A 256 -20.88 -17.65 16.42
C PHE A 256 -21.52 -17.60 15.02
N LEU A 257 -22.62 -16.87 14.90
CA LEU A 257 -23.31 -16.69 13.61
C LEU A 257 -22.78 -15.46 12.88
N LEU A 258 -22.27 -15.68 11.66
CA LEU A 258 -21.87 -14.60 10.77
C LEU A 258 -23.10 -13.80 10.32
N PRO A 259 -23.10 -12.45 10.45
CA PRO A 259 -24.24 -11.62 10.05
C PRO A 259 -24.55 -11.72 8.56
N SER A 260 -25.84 -11.73 8.21
CA SER A 260 -26.27 -11.83 6.81
C SER A 260 -25.81 -10.67 5.90
N THR A 261 -25.49 -9.51 6.50
CA THR A 261 -24.99 -8.31 5.82
C THR A 261 -23.48 -8.33 5.55
N LEU A 262 -22.77 -9.34 6.05
CA LEU A 262 -21.31 -9.40 5.99
C LEU A 262 -20.85 -9.59 4.54
N LYS A 263 -20.02 -8.68 4.07
CA LYS A 263 -19.45 -8.66 2.70
C LYS A 263 -17.99 -9.07 2.69
N LYS A 264 -17.25 -8.82 3.77
CA LYS A 264 -15.83 -9.18 3.90
C LYS A 264 -15.56 -9.90 5.21
N LEU A 265 -14.92 -11.06 5.09
CA LEU A 265 -14.45 -11.85 6.22
C LEU A 265 -12.95 -12.10 6.05
N SER A 266 -12.18 -11.72 7.06
CA SER A 266 -10.75 -12.04 7.15
C SER A 266 -10.45 -12.71 8.49
N LEU A 267 -9.87 -13.90 8.43
CA LEU A 267 -9.45 -14.71 9.58
C LEU A 267 -7.94 -15.03 9.48
N THR A 268 -7.19 -14.13 8.85
CA THR A 268 -5.74 -14.26 8.60
C THR A 268 -4.92 -14.57 9.86
N ASN A 269 -3.92 -15.45 9.75
CA ASN A 269 -3.03 -15.84 10.87
C ASN A 269 -3.78 -16.51 12.04
N ASN A 270 -4.77 -17.37 11.77
CA ASN A 270 -5.42 -18.16 12.81
C ASN A 270 -5.17 -19.66 12.57
N PRO A 271 -5.04 -20.50 13.61
CA PRO A 271 -4.83 -21.94 13.48
C PRO A 271 -6.10 -22.71 13.06
N ILE A 272 -6.80 -22.21 12.03
CA ILE A 272 -7.99 -22.83 11.44
C ILE A 272 -7.54 -23.96 10.53
N THR A 273 -8.02 -25.17 10.78
CA THR A 273 -7.61 -26.38 10.03
C THR A 273 -8.61 -26.82 8.97
N SER A 274 -9.86 -26.36 9.07
CA SER A 274 -10.95 -26.68 8.13
C SER A 274 -11.95 -25.52 8.06
N LEU A 275 -12.61 -25.39 6.90
CA LEU A 275 -13.79 -24.53 6.70
C LEU A 275 -15.03 -25.35 6.32
N ALA A 276 -14.97 -26.68 6.44
CA ALA A 276 -16.12 -27.53 6.18
C ALA A 276 -17.30 -27.13 7.07
N ASN A 277 -18.52 -27.22 6.54
CA ASN A 277 -19.78 -26.88 7.23
C ASN A 277 -19.95 -25.42 7.67
N VAL A 278 -18.98 -24.53 7.45
CA VAL A 278 -19.14 -23.11 7.76
C VAL A 278 -20.28 -22.53 6.92
N LEU A 279 -21.24 -21.92 7.60
CA LEU A 279 -22.37 -21.24 6.98
C LEU A 279 -21.98 -19.81 6.61
N PHE A 280 -21.40 -19.63 5.43
CA PHE A 280 -21.06 -18.30 4.94
C PHE A 280 -22.30 -17.47 4.60
N PRO A 281 -22.31 -16.16 4.92
CA PRO A 281 -23.36 -15.24 4.49
C PRO A 281 -23.47 -15.18 2.97
N LYS A 282 -24.71 -15.16 2.46
CA LYS A 282 -25.00 -15.12 1.02
C LYS A 282 -24.41 -13.91 0.27
N ASP A 283 -24.19 -12.80 0.97
CA ASP A 283 -23.71 -11.53 0.42
C ASP A 283 -22.19 -11.35 0.56
N LEU A 284 -21.49 -12.38 1.07
CA LEU A 284 -20.05 -12.39 1.23
C LEU A 284 -19.35 -12.35 -0.14
N GLN A 285 -18.46 -11.37 -0.31
CA GLN A 285 -17.74 -11.10 -1.56
C GLN A 285 -16.23 -11.36 -1.44
N PHE A 286 -15.69 -11.26 -0.23
CA PHE A 286 -14.27 -11.42 0.06
C PHE A 286 -14.08 -12.36 1.26
N LEU A 287 -13.32 -13.43 1.06
CA LEU A 287 -12.89 -14.35 2.11
C LEU A 287 -11.36 -14.46 2.12
N ASN A 288 -10.75 -14.12 3.25
CA ASN A 288 -9.32 -14.22 3.46
C ASN A 288 -8.99 -15.07 4.68
N VAL A 289 -8.40 -16.23 4.43
CA VAL A 289 -7.95 -17.21 5.41
C VAL A 289 -6.47 -17.54 5.18
N GLN A 290 -5.69 -16.54 4.77
CA GLN A 290 -4.25 -16.67 4.59
C GLN A 290 -3.53 -17.00 5.90
N TYR A 291 -2.37 -17.63 5.82
CA TYR A 291 -1.55 -18.00 6.97
C TYR A 291 -2.34 -18.76 8.05
N CYS A 292 -3.26 -19.62 7.62
CA CYS A 292 -3.97 -20.54 8.51
C CYS A 292 -3.33 -21.93 8.43
N GLU A 293 -3.97 -22.94 9.01
CA GLU A 293 -3.49 -24.33 9.02
C GLU A 293 -4.39 -25.21 8.13
N LEU A 294 -5.04 -24.63 7.12
CA LEU A 294 -5.95 -25.35 6.25
C LEU A 294 -5.20 -26.44 5.49
N THR A 295 -5.79 -27.63 5.48
CA THR A 295 -5.26 -28.80 4.75
C THR A 295 -6.17 -29.26 3.62
N THR A 296 -7.40 -28.75 3.55
CA THR A 296 -8.38 -29.06 2.51
C THR A 296 -9.42 -27.94 2.40
N LEU A 297 -10.08 -27.84 1.25
CA LEU A 297 -11.31 -27.06 1.03
C LEU A 297 -12.50 -27.97 0.66
N GLU A 298 -12.36 -29.28 0.81
CA GLU A 298 -13.45 -30.23 0.59
C GLU A 298 -14.61 -29.97 1.56
N GLY A 299 -15.85 -30.02 1.06
CA GLY A 299 -17.05 -29.78 1.88
C GLY A 299 -17.33 -28.30 2.21
N VAL A 300 -16.56 -27.37 1.64
CA VAL A 300 -16.80 -25.93 1.79
C VAL A 300 -17.86 -25.49 0.79
N ASN A 301 -18.94 -24.88 1.28
CA ASN A 301 -19.99 -24.30 0.45
C ASN A 301 -19.75 -22.79 0.30
N PHE A 302 -18.97 -22.38 -0.70
CA PHE A 302 -18.72 -20.96 -0.94
C PHE A 302 -20.01 -20.24 -1.40
N PRO A 303 -20.26 -19.00 -0.93
CA PRO A 303 -21.45 -18.25 -1.32
C PRO A 303 -21.36 -17.77 -2.78
N LEU A 304 -22.51 -17.69 -3.46
CA LEU A 304 -22.60 -17.35 -4.90
C LEU A 304 -22.08 -15.96 -5.27
N LEU A 305 -21.95 -15.05 -4.30
CA LEU A 305 -21.42 -13.70 -4.51
C LEU A 305 -19.93 -13.57 -4.17
N LEU A 306 -19.27 -14.65 -3.79
CA LEU A 306 -17.84 -14.64 -3.48
C LEU A 306 -17.05 -14.32 -4.74
N GLN A 307 -16.27 -13.25 -4.71
CA GLN A 307 -15.45 -12.78 -5.83
C GLN A 307 -13.97 -13.05 -5.59
N GLU A 308 -13.52 -12.94 -4.34
CA GLU A 308 -12.11 -13.11 -3.97
C GLU A 308 -11.96 -14.13 -2.85
N LEU A 309 -11.14 -15.15 -3.10
CA LEU A 309 -10.72 -16.14 -2.12
C LEU A 309 -9.19 -16.09 -1.97
N ARG A 310 -8.73 -15.86 -0.74
CA ARG A 310 -7.31 -15.94 -0.38
C ARG A 310 -7.10 -17.03 0.65
N VAL A 311 -6.36 -18.05 0.24
CA VAL A 311 -5.98 -19.24 1.02
C VAL A 311 -4.46 -19.41 1.01
N ASP A 312 -3.71 -18.37 0.64
CA ASP A 312 -2.26 -18.40 0.58
C ASP A 312 -1.63 -18.74 1.94
N HIS A 313 -0.43 -19.31 1.89
CA HIS A 313 0.32 -19.74 3.07
C HIS A 313 -0.42 -20.79 3.94
N ASN A 314 -1.28 -21.61 3.33
CA ASN A 314 -1.85 -22.83 3.92
C ASN A 314 -1.16 -24.11 3.37
N SER A 315 -1.62 -25.29 3.79
CA SER A 315 -1.10 -26.60 3.37
C SER A 315 -2.12 -27.41 2.56
N ILE A 316 -2.78 -26.77 1.58
CA ILE A 316 -3.82 -27.40 0.75
C ILE A 316 -3.15 -28.11 -0.43
N PRO A 317 -3.19 -29.46 -0.50
CA PRO A 317 -2.46 -30.22 -1.52
C PRO A 317 -3.19 -30.33 -2.86
N THR A 318 -4.51 -30.10 -2.90
CA THR A 318 -5.36 -30.23 -4.09
C THR A 318 -6.66 -29.43 -3.94
N PHE A 319 -7.27 -29.05 -5.07
CA PHE A 319 -8.64 -28.53 -5.15
C PHE A 319 -9.59 -29.51 -5.86
N GLU A 320 -9.21 -30.79 -5.96
CA GLU A 320 -10.08 -31.83 -6.51
C GLU A 320 -11.39 -31.92 -5.71
N ASN A 321 -12.52 -32.00 -6.43
CA ASN A 321 -13.88 -32.03 -5.85
C ASN A 321 -14.28 -30.79 -5.02
N VAL A 322 -13.60 -29.65 -5.20
CA VAL A 322 -13.98 -28.38 -4.59
C VAL A 322 -14.76 -27.54 -5.61
N ASP A 323 -16.01 -27.19 -5.28
CA ASP A 323 -16.74 -26.17 -6.04
C ASP A 323 -16.27 -24.78 -5.59
N LEU A 324 -15.42 -24.16 -6.41
CA LEU A 324 -14.86 -22.83 -6.14
C LEU A 324 -15.89 -21.70 -6.36
N GLY A 325 -17.11 -21.99 -6.82
CA GLY A 325 -18.11 -20.97 -7.13
C GLY A 325 -17.67 -20.00 -8.24
N PRO A 326 -18.36 -18.87 -8.44
CA PRO A 326 -18.05 -17.91 -9.49
C PRO A 326 -16.93 -16.92 -9.10
N LEU A 327 -15.80 -17.43 -8.59
CA LEU A 327 -14.66 -16.61 -8.19
C LEU A 327 -14.05 -15.84 -9.36
N LYS A 328 -13.56 -14.63 -9.06
CA LYS A 328 -12.74 -13.81 -9.96
C LYS A 328 -11.26 -13.86 -9.59
N LEU A 329 -10.95 -13.99 -8.31
CA LEU A 329 -9.58 -14.07 -7.81
C LEU A 329 -9.43 -15.25 -6.87
N LEU A 330 -8.40 -16.05 -7.12
CA LEU A 330 -7.91 -17.09 -6.23
C LEU A 330 -6.42 -16.87 -5.95
N ASP A 331 -6.08 -16.69 -4.68
CA ASP A 331 -4.70 -16.71 -4.20
C ASP A 331 -4.48 -17.93 -3.31
N ASN A 332 -3.59 -18.82 -3.74
CA ASN A 332 -3.12 -19.97 -2.98
C ASN A 332 -1.58 -20.02 -3.05
N SER A 333 -0.92 -18.86 -3.10
CA SER A 333 0.54 -18.81 -3.05
C SER A 333 1.08 -19.50 -1.80
N GLY A 334 2.21 -20.19 -1.94
CA GLY A 334 2.71 -21.14 -0.95
C GLY A 334 3.82 -20.59 -0.05
N TYR A 335 4.19 -21.42 0.94
CA TYR A 335 5.48 -21.31 1.62
C TYR A 335 6.60 -22.03 0.84
N SER A 336 7.81 -21.50 1.01
CA SER A 336 9.11 -22.09 0.65
C SER A 336 9.17 -23.63 0.81
N SER A 337 10.08 -24.25 0.03
CA SER A 337 10.34 -25.69 -0.21
C SER A 337 10.47 -26.64 0.99
N GLN A 338 10.25 -26.19 2.24
CA GLN A 338 10.35 -26.99 3.46
C GLN A 338 9.03 -27.64 3.93
N ASN A 339 7.86 -27.21 3.45
CA ASN A 339 6.59 -27.89 3.77
C ASN A 339 6.35 -29.07 2.81
N PRO A 340 6.23 -30.34 3.24
CA PRO A 340 6.02 -31.47 2.34
C PRO A 340 4.61 -31.55 1.71
N ASN A 341 3.64 -30.82 2.25
CA ASN A 341 2.21 -30.90 1.91
C ASN A 341 1.74 -29.79 0.97
N TYR A 342 2.65 -29.10 0.26
CA TYR A 342 2.24 -28.15 -0.78
C TYR A 342 1.51 -28.84 -1.93
N MET A 343 0.71 -28.06 -2.63
CA MET A 343 0.08 -28.46 -3.88
C MET A 343 1.13 -28.81 -4.95
N LYS A 344 0.98 -29.98 -5.55
CA LYS A 344 1.86 -30.50 -6.62
C LYS A 344 1.13 -30.70 -7.95
N HIS A 345 -0.20 -30.83 -7.88
CA HIS A 345 -1.02 -31.24 -9.00
C HIS A 345 -2.24 -30.33 -9.14
N LEU A 346 -2.50 -29.86 -10.35
CA LEU A 346 -3.67 -29.07 -10.74
C LEU A 346 -4.56 -29.78 -11.76
N SER A 347 -4.11 -30.90 -12.35
CA SER A 347 -4.82 -31.62 -13.42
C SER A 347 -6.27 -31.99 -13.12
N ASN A 348 -6.63 -32.19 -11.84
CA ASN A 348 -7.99 -32.52 -11.40
C ASN A 348 -8.78 -31.30 -10.86
N THR A 349 -8.22 -30.10 -10.95
CA THR A 349 -8.90 -28.87 -10.48
C THR A 349 -9.83 -28.34 -11.57
N THR A 350 -11.09 -28.08 -11.20
CA THR A 350 -12.03 -27.37 -12.09
C THR A 350 -12.09 -25.90 -11.67
N PHE A 351 -11.40 -25.03 -12.41
CA PHE A 351 -11.48 -23.59 -12.19
C PHE A 351 -12.76 -23.02 -12.81
N PRO A 352 -13.38 -22.00 -12.19
CA PRO A 352 -14.57 -21.37 -12.74
C PRO A 352 -14.23 -20.48 -13.94
N ASP A 353 -15.13 -20.45 -14.93
CA ASP A 353 -15.01 -19.59 -16.13
C ASP A 353 -15.11 -18.08 -15.83
N THR A 354 -15.34 -17.70 -14.57
CA THR A 354 -15.31 -16.30 -14.10
C THR A 354 -13.95 -15.87 -13.60
N LEU A 355 -12.99 -16.80 -13.45
CA LEU A 355 -11.69 -16.50 -12.86
C LEU A 355 -10.88 -15.58 -13.77
N GLU A 356 -10.43 -14.46 -13.22
CA GLU A 356 -9.63 -13.43 -13.90
C GLU A 356 -8.18 -13.42 -13.37
N THR A 357 -7.98 -13.76 -12.09
CA THR A 357 -6.67 -13.75 -11.42
C THR A 357 -6.42 -15.06 -10.68
N LEU A 358 -5.29 -15.71 -10.97
CA LEU A 358 -4.82 -16.90 -10.29
C LEU A 358 -3.38 -16.70 -9.80
N ILE A 359 -3.19 -16.76 -8.49
CA ILE A 359 -1.88 -16.57 -7.85
C ILE A 359 -1.48 -17.87 -7.15
N LEU A 360 -0.44 -18.52 -7.67
CA LEU A 360 0.11 -19.79 -7.21
C LEU A 360 1.65 -19.70 -7.05
N GLY A 361 2.13 -18.51 -6.66
CA GLY A 361 3.54 -18.26 -6.39
C GLY A 361 4.11 -19.27 -5.39
N ASP A 362 5.37 -19.68 -5.60
CA ASP A 362 6.11 -20.61 -4.73
C ASP A 362 5.53 -22.03 -4.57
N LEU A 363 4.52 -22.42 -5.36
CA LEU A 363 4.02 -23.80 -5.43
C LEU A 363 4.68 -24.59 -6.57
N PRO A 364 5.40 -25.70 -6.29
CA PRO A 364 6.08 -26.50 -7.30
C PRO A 364 5.12 -27.48 -7.99
N ILE A 365 4.19 -26.94 -8.78
CA ILE A 365 3.26 -27.75 -9.57
C ILE A 365 4.03 -28.50 -10.68
N GLN A 366 3.80 -29.80 -10.79
CA GLN A 366 4.53 -30.76 -11.64
C GLN A 366 3.69 -31.30 -12.81
N ASP A 367 2.48 -30.75 -13.00
CA ASP A 367 1.54 -31.17 -14.02
C ASP A 367 0.87 -29.95 -14.71
N TRP A 368 1.62 -28.84 -14.83
CA TRP A 368 1.13 -27.64 -15.50
C TRP A 368 0.56 -27.91 -16.90
N PRO A 369 1.16 -28.77 -17.75
CA PRO A 369 0.63 -29.05 -19.08
C PRO A 369 -0.76 -29.72 -19.07
N GLN A 370 -1.16 -30.32 -17.95
CA GLN A 370 -2.47 -30.93 -17.77
C GLN A 370 -3.49 -30.00 -17.09
N ALA A 371 -3.05 -28.87 -16.53
CA ALA A 371 -3.94 -27.91 -15.87
C ALA A 371 -4.86 -27.22 -16.89
N VAL A 372 -6.17 -27.26 -16.65
CA VAL A 372 -7.17 -26.61 -17.50
C VAL A 372 -7.47 -25.22 -16.92
N LEU A 373 -6.81 -24.20 -17.46
CA LEU A 373 -7.02 -22.81 -17.06
C LEU A 373 -8.18 -22.16 -17.86
N PRO A 374 -9.01 -21.31 -17.25
CA PRO A 374 -10.13 -20.68 -17.94
C PRO A 374 -9.65 -19.61 -18.92
N ASN A 375 -10.37 -19.45 -20.04
CA ASN A 375 -10.01 -18.49 -21.09
C ASN A 375 -10.18 -17.02 -20.66
N THR A 376 -10.88 -16.76 -19.56
CA THR A 376 -11.06 -15.43 -18.96
C THR A 376 -9.87 -14.96 -18.14
N LEU A 377 -8.89 -15.83 -17.88
CA LEU A 377 -7.76 -15.53 -17.01
C LEU A 377 -6.90 -14.42 -17.61
N LYS A 378 -6.76 -13.31 -16.87
CA LYS A 378 -5.97 -12.13 -17.23
C LYS A 378 -4.66 -12.06 -16.49
N GLN A 379 -4.59 -12.57 -15.26
CA GLN A 379 -3.38 -12.58 -14.45
C GLN A 379 -3.06 -13.97 -13.93
N LEU A 380 -1.80 -14.35 -14.09
CA LEU A 380 -1.27 -15.63 -13.64
C LEU A 380 0.10 -15.43 -12.99
N THR A 381 0.24 -15.86 -11.74
CA THR A 381 1.53 -15.95 -11.03
C THR A 381 1.80 -17.41 -10.70
N LEU A 382 2.94 -17.96 -11.11
CA LEU A 382 3.28 -19.36 -10.85
C LEU A 382 4.77 -19.66 -10.71
N TYR A 383 5.07 -20.75 -10.01
CA TYR A 383 6.39 -21.39 -10.00
C TYR A 383 6.35 -22.65 -10.88
N CYS A 384 7.18 -22.69 -11.91
CA CYS A 384 7.19 -23.78 -12.91
C CYS A 384 8.35 -24.74 -12.65
N THR A 385 8.06 -25.99 -12.35
CA THR A 385 9.06 -27.06 -12.30
C THR A 385 9.08 -27.95 -13.56
N ASP A 386 8.13 -27.77 -14.46
CA ASP A 386 8.03 -28.51 -15.73
C ASP A 386 8.88 -27.88 -16.84
N ASP A 387 9.10 -28.64 -17.93
CA ASP A 387 9.77 -28.11 -19.12
C ASP A 387 8.95 -26.95 -19.73
N PRO A 388 9.51 -25.74 -19.88
CA PRO A 388 8.81 -24.58 -20.43
C PRO A 388 8.11 -24.82 -21.77
N LYS A 389 8.59 -25.74 -22.61
CA LYS A 389 7.99 -26.08 -23.92
C LYS A 389 6.58 -26.65 -23.82
N THR A 390 6.30 -27.24 -22.66
CA THR A 390 5.05 -27.94 -22.38
C THR A 390 3.98 -27.00 -21.81
N LEU A 391 4.37 -25.82 -21.34
CA LEU A 391 3.44 -24.83 -20.81
C LEU A 391 2.52 -24.27 -21.90
N THR A 392 1.26 -24.11 -21.53
CA THR A 392 0.24 -23.42 -22.32
C THR A 392 -0.38 -22.33 -21.48
N PHE A 393 -0.63 -21.17 -22.09
CA PHE A 393 -1.20 -20.01 -21.41
C PHE A 393 -2.57 -19.65 -22.00
N PRO A 394 -3.52 -19.16 -21.19
CA PRO A 394 -4.78 -18.64 -21.68
C PRO A 394 -4.59 -17.50 -22.69
N PRO A 395 -5.41 -17.42 -23.75
CA PRO A 395 -5.23 -16.46 -24.84
C PRO A 395 -5.53 -15.00 -24.44
N ALA A 396 -6.23 -14.77 -23.33
CA ALA A 396 -6.56 -13.44 -22.82
C ALA A 396 -5.58 -12.94 -21.75
N LEU A 397 -4.49 -13.68 -21.46
CA LEU A 397 -3.59 -13.35 -20.37
C LEU A 397 -2.86 -12.01 -20.63
N GLU A 398 -2.99 -11.07 -19.69
CA GLU A 398 -2.43 -9.72 -19.76
C GLU A 398 -1.19 -9.58 -18.85
N ILE A 399 -1.15 -10.33 -17.74
CA ILE A 399 -0.09 -10.29 -16.74
C ILE A 399 0.39 -11.71 -16.46
N LEU A 400 1.69 -11.94 -16.64
CA LEU A 400 2.35 -13.20 -16.28
C LEU A 400 3.54 -12.92 -15.37
N GLU A 401 3.55 -13.59 -14.22
CA GLU A 401 4.69 -13.67 -13.31
C GLU A 401 5.11 -15.13 -13.18
N LEU A 402 6.31 -15.45 -13.66
CA LEU A 402 6.78 -16.81 -13.80
C LEU A 402 8.15 -16.98 -13.14
N GLN A 403 8.22 -17.85 -12.14
CA GLN A 403 9.45 -18.25 -11.48
C GLN A 403 9.87 -19.64 -11.96
N PHE A 404 11.15 -19.79 -12.32
CA PHE A 404 11.77 -21.08 -12.58
C PHE A 404 12.62 -21.54 -11.39
N PRO A 405 13.02 -22.83 -11.30
CA PRO A 405 13.88 -23.29 -10.23
C PRO A 405 15.23 -22.58 -10.30
N TYR A 406 15.81 -22.29 -9.14
CA TYR A 406 17.13 -21.68 -9.04
C TYR A 406 18.16 -22.49 -9.81
N LYS A 407 18.93 -21.83 -10.69
CA LYS A 407 19.95 -22.44 -11.58
C LYS A 407 19.41 -23.45 -12.61
N SER A 408 18.11 -23.42 -12.91
CA SER A 408 17.59 -24.15 -14.07
C SER A 408 18.18 -23.62 -15.38
N ASP A 409 18.33 -24.50 -16.36
CA ASP A 409 18.75 -24.19 -17.74
C ASP A 409 17.57 -23.90 -18.67
N TYR A 410 16.39 -23.70 -18.09
CA TYR A 410 15.13 -23.43 -18.77
C TYR A 410 15.19 -22.15 -19.60
N LYS A 411 14.83 -22.27 -20.88
CA LYS A 411 14.99 -21.18 -21.84
C LYS A 411 13.70 -20.39 -21.99
N TYR A 412 13.82 -19.06 -22.03
CA TYR A 412 12.67 -18.19 -22.29
C TYR A 412 12.11 -18.36 -23.70
N SER A 413 12.95 -18.70 -24.68
CA SER A 413 12.53 -18.95 -26.07
C SER A 413 11.67 -20.18 -26.25
N ASP A 414 11.59 -21.04 -25.24
CA ASP A 414 10.73 -22.23 -25.24
C ASP A 414 9.29 -21.92 -24.78
N LEU A 415 9.05 -20.73 -24.21
CA LEU A 415 7.72 -20.30 -23.74
C LEU A 415 6.81 -19.89 -24.90
N LYS A 416 5.60 -20.43 -24.92
CA LYS A 416 4.53 -20.05 -25.87
C LYS A 416 3.66 -18.93 -25.32
N LEU A 417 4.25 -17.76 -25.12
CA LEU A 417 3.59 -16.60 -24.52
C LEU A 417 2.45 -16.05 -25.41
N PRO A 418 1.30 -15.64 -24.83
CA PRO A 418 0.17 -15.12 -25.59
C PRO A 418 0.40 -13.66 -26.02
N LEU A 419 -0.13 -13.28 -27.20
CA LEU A 419 0.05 -11.93 -27.78
C LEU A 419 -0.67 -10.82 -27.01
N SER A 420 -1.60 -11.18 -26.13
CA SER A 420 -2.33 -10.26 -25.24
C SER A 420 -1.46 -9.69 -24.11
N LEU A 421 -0.28 -10.27 -23.87
CA LEU A 421 0.52 -9.96 -22.70
C LEU A 421 1.00 -8.49 -22.67
N GLN A 422 0.75 -7.82 -21.56
CA GLN A 422 1.08 -6.42 -21.30
C GLN A 422 2.17 -6.27 -20.23
N LYS A 423 2.20 -7.17 -19.23
CA LYS A 423 3.23 -7.27 -18.20
C LYS A 423 3.81 -8.69 -18.17
N LEU A 424 5.14 -8.77 -18.21
CA LEU A 424 5.89 -10.02 -18.06
C LEU A 424 6.93 -9.88 -16.97
N GLU A 425 6.91 -10.78 -16.00
CA GLU A 425 7.94 -10.93 -14.99
C GLU A 425 8.49 -12.35 -15.02
N LEU A 426 9.82 -12.48 -15.20
CA LEU A 426 10.52 -13.77 -15.19
C LEU A 426 11.58 -13.77 -14.10
N ILE A 427 11.56 -14.80 -13.25
CA ILE A 427 12.52 -14.99 -12.16
C ILE A 427 13.29 -16.30 -12.43
N PHE A 428 14.62 -16.20 -12.45
CA PHE A 428 15.54 -17.27 -12.85
C PHE A 428 15.34 -17.75 -14.31
N GLY A 429 16.06 -18.79 -14.71
CA GLY A 429 16.10 -19.32 -16.08
C GLY A 429 17.18 -18.67 -16.95
N ASN A 430 17.14 -19.01 -18.23
CA ASN A 430 18.16 -18.68 -19.20
C ASN A 430 17.55 -17.95 -20.40
N SER A 431 18.16 -16.82 -20.76
CA SER A 431 17.82 -16.04 -21.93
C SER A 431 18.84 -16.26 -23.04
N SER A 432 18.38 -16.12 -24.27
CA SER A 432 19.22 -16.02 -25.46
C SER A 432 18.70 -14.87 -26.33
N GLU A 433 19.38 -14.55 -27.42
CA GLU A 433 18.85 -13.60 -28.39
C GLU A 433 17.73 -14.28 -29.20
N PHE A 434 16.50 -13.82 -29.03
CA PHE A 434 15.35 -14.25 -29.82
C PHE A 434 14.32 -13.12 -29.96
N ASP A 435 13.39 -13.28 -30.90
CA ASP A 435 12.24 -12.37 -31.01
C ASP A 435 11.12 -12.84 -30.08
N TRP A 436 10.76 -12.01 -29.10
CA TRP A 436 9.67 -12.30 -28.17
C TRP A 436 8.31 -12.35 -28.87
N ASN A 437 8.14 -11.64 -29.98
CA ASN A 437 6.86 -11.52 -30.69
C ASN A 437 5.68 -11.10 -29.77
N LEU A 438 5.91 -10.15 -28.87
CA LEU A 438 4.89 -9.64 -27.92
C LEU A 438 4.52 -8.18 -28.25
N PRO A 439 3.56 -7.92 -29.15
CA PRO A 439 3.26 -6.59 -29.65
C PRO A 439 2.63 -5.64 -28.61
N ASN A 440 2.05 -6.19 -27.54
CA ASN A 440 1.37 -5.43 -26.50
C ASN A 440 2.20 -5.26 -25.22
N LEU A 441 3.39 -5.85 -25.14
CA LEU A 441 4.17 -5.85 -23.90
C LEU A 441 4.68 -4.44 -23.58
N LYS A 442 4.29 -3.90 -22.42
CA LYS A 442 4.67 -2.56 -21.93
C LYS A 442 5.59 -2.63 -20.73
N CYS A 443 5.43 -3.64 -19.88
CA CYS A 443 6.23 -3.82 -18.67
C CYS A 443 6.97 -5.16 -18.71
N MET A 444 8.28 -5.11 -18.52
CA MET A 444 9.13 -6.30 -18.50
C MET A 444 10.06 -6.26 -17.29
N THR A 445 9.99 -7.30 -16.47
CA THR A 445 10.86 -7.50 -15.31
C THR A 445 11.61 -8.82 -15.47
N LEU A 446 12.93 -8.79 -15.36
CA LEU A 446 13.78 -9.97 -15.38
C LEU A 446 14.64 -10.01 -14.13
N ILE A 447 14.56 -11.09 -13.37
CA ILE A 447 15.25 -11.24 -12.07
C ILE A 447 16.14 -12.48 -12.10
N ASN A 448 17.42 -12.32 -11.76
CA ASN A 448 18.40 -13.40 -11.58
C ASN A 448 18.50 -14.40 -12.73
N PHE A 449 18.31 -13.94 -13.97
CA PHE A 449 18.47 -14.75 -15.18
C PHE A 449 19.93 -14.82 -15.65
N GLU A 450 20.23 -15.80 -16.50
CA GLU A 450 21.51 -15.97 -17.17
C GLU A 450 21.41 -15.80 -18.69
N GLY A 451 22.50 -15.46 -19.36
CA GLY A 451 22.56 -15.35 -20.83
C GLY A 451 22.30 -13.94 -21.39
N ALA A 452 22.33 -13.82 -22.72
CA ALA A 452 22.08 -12.57 -23.42
C ALA A 452 20.57 -12.31 -23.56
N ILE A 453 20.16 -11.04 -23.67
CA ILE A 453 18.76 -10.65 -23.72
C ILE A 453 18.50 -9.58 -24.77
N THR A 454 17.47 -9.79 -25.57
CA THR A 454 16.84 -8.77 -26.43
C THR A 454 15.59 -8.25 -25.73
N ILE A 455 15.38 -6.93 -25.71
CA ILE A 455 14.19 -6.32 -25.11
C ILE A 455 13.20 -5.91 -26.21
N PRO A 456 11.91 -6.28 -26.14
CA PRO A 456 10.92 -5.86 -27.13
C PRO A 456 10.80 -4.35 -27.23
N LYS A 457 10.70 -3.83 -28.45
CA LYS A 457 10.63 -2.36 -28.72
C LYS A 457 9.41 -1.68 -28.09
N THR A 458 8.40 -2.44 -27.69
CA THR A 458 7.15 -1.97 -27.10
C THR A 458 7.28 -1.69 -25.60
N VAL A 459 8.34 -2.17 -24.95
CA VAL A 459 8.58 -2.04 -23.51
C VAL A 459 8.85 -0.58 -23.14
N MET A 460 8.05 -0.07 -22.22
CA MET A 460 8.15 1.28 -21.67
C MET A 460 8.69 1.28 -20.23
N MET A 461 8.40 0.21 -19.47
CA MET A 461 8.87 0.00 -18.10
C MET A 461 9.74 -1.26 -18.06
N LEU A 462 11.03 -1.09 -17.80
CA LEU A 462 12.00 -2.18 -17.79
C LEU A 462 12.69 -2.27 -16.43
N SER A 463 12.68 -3.48 -15.87
CA SER A 463 13.44 -3.82 -14.66
C SER A 463 14.34 -5.02 -14.93
N ILE A 464 15.65 -4.85 -14.82
CA ILE A 464 16.63 -5.94 -14.94
C ILE A 464 17.46 -6.03 -13.66
N ILE A 465 17.14 -7.04 -12.84
CA ILE A 465 17.72 -7.24 -11.52
C ILE A 465 18.51 -8.54 -11.49
N THR A 466 19.83 -8.48 -11.65
CA THR A 466 20.70 -9.66 -11.65
C THR A 466 22.10 -9.31 -11.18
N ASN A 467 22.79 -10.27 -10.56
CA ASN A 467 24.19 -10.13 -10.16
C ASN A 467 25.17 -10.29 -11.32
N ASN A 468 24.70 -10.68 -12.51
CA ASN A 468 25.55 -10.86 -13.68
C ASN A 468 25.83 -9.52 -14.41
N LYS A 469 26.92 -8.84 -14.03
CA LYS A 469 27.33 -7.56 -14.63
C LYS A 469 27.49 -7.61 -16.15
N LYS A 470 27.91 -8.75 -16.72
CA LYS A 470 28.16 -8.90 -18.16
C LYS A 470 26.92 -8.67 -19.03
N VAL A 471 25.73 -8.87 -18.48
CA VAL A 471 24.46 -8.57 -19.17
C VAL A 471 24.42 -7.10 -19.59
N PHE A 472 24.87 -6.20 -18.72
CA PHE A 472 24.73 -4.75 -18.90
C PHE A 472 25.78 -4.16 -19.85
N ASP A 473 26.89 -4.87 -20.11
CA ASP A 473 27.92 -4.46 -21.06
C ASP A 473 27.42 -4.47 -22.51
N VAL A 474 26.46 -5.36 -22.80
CA VAL A 474 25.88 -5.57 -24.15
C VAL A 474 24.39 -5.29 -24.22
N LEU A 475 23.77 -4.87 -23.11
CA LEU A 475 22.33 -4.63 -23.03
C LEU A 475 21.90 -3.46 -23.93
N GLU A 476 21.02 -3.74 -24.88
CA GLU A 476 20.37 -2.73 -25.70
C GLU A 476 18.96 -2.42 -25.18
N ILE A 477 18.79 -1.22 -24.61
CA ILE A 477 17.50 -0.73 -24.14
C ILE A 477 16.79 -0.01 -25.30
N PRO A 478 15.54 -0.37 -25.65
CA PRO A 478 14.85 0.18 -26.80
C PRO A 478 14.51 1.66 -26.60
N PHE A 479 14.56 2.42 -27.69
CA PHE A 479 14.03 3.77 -27.72
C PHE A 479 12.52 3.74 -27.49
N GLY A 480 12.04 4.42 -26.45
CA GLY A 480 10.64 4.32 -25.97
C GLY A 480 10.55 3.81 -24.53
N ALA A 481 11.61 3.19 -24.00
CA ALA A 481 11.70 2.94 -22.56
C ALA A 481 11.77 4.27 -21.79
N GLU A 482 10.84 4.45 -20.85
CA GLU A 482 10.66 5.67 -20.06
C GLU A 482 11.07 5.47 -18.61
N LYS A 483 10.73 4.32 -18.02
CA LYS A 483 11.11 3.94 -16.65
C LYS A 483 12.03 2.74 -16.67
N VAL A 484 13.23 2.88 -16.13
CA VAL A 484 14.28 1.87 -16.20
C VAL A 484 14.92 1.65 -14.83
N THR A 485 14.84 0.42 -14.32
CA THR A 485 15.54 -0.03 -13.11
C THR A 485 16.55 -1.11 -13.48
N LEU A 486 17.82 -0.92 -13.10
CA LEU A 486 18.92 -1.82 -13.46
C LEU A 486 19.78 -2.16 -12.24
N SER A 487 20.27 -3.40 -12.15
CA SER A 487 21.29 -3.74 -11.16
C SER A 487 22.62 -3.01 -11.40
N PHE A 488 23.00 -2.77 -12.66
CA PHE A 488 24.26 -2.12 -13.04
C PHE A 488 24.05 -1.09 -14.16
N GLN A 489 25.04 -0.21 -14.35
CA GLN A 489 25.04 0.75 -15.45
C GLN A 489 25.05 0.06 -16.81
N ALA A 490 24.22 0.55 -17.74
CA ALA A 490 24.18 0.15 -19.14
C ALA A 490 24.11 1.39 -20.05
N LYS A 491 24.12 1.19 -21.37
CA LYS A 491 23.85 2.27 -22.33
C LYS A 491 22.36 2.61 -22.33
N LEU A 492 22.02 3.87 -22.04
CA LEU A 492 20.64 4.33 -21.92
C LEU A 492 20.20 5.18 -23.14
N PRO A 493 18.99 4.97 -23.69
CA PRO A 493 18.43 5.85 -24.71
C PRO A 493 17.92 7.17 -24.09
N ASN A 494 17.87 8.22 -24.90
CA ASN A 494 17.35 9.54 -24.49
C ASN A 494 15.84 9.56 -24.18
N SER A 495 15.11 8.46 -24.38
CA SER A 495 13.70 8.35 -23.99
C SER A 495 13.50 8.14 -22.49
N VAL A 496 14.52 7.72 -21.75
CA VAL A 496 14.41 7.43 -20.31
C VAL A 496 14.16 8.72 -19.52
N LEU A 497 13.11 8.69 -18.69
CA LEU A 497 12.64 9.80 -17.85
C LEU A 497 12.84 9.53 -16.35
N ASP A 498 12.70 8.27 -15.91
CA ASP A 498 12.92 7.82 -14.53
C ASP A 498 13.91 6.65 -14.53
N LEU A 499 15.04 6.83 -13.86
CA LEU A 499 16.13 5.87 -13.81
C LEU A 499 16.43 5.45 -12.37
N GLU A 500 16.62 4.16 -12.16
CA GLU A 500 17.14 3.60 -10.92
C GLU A 500 18.28 2.62 -11.22
N ILE A 501 19.42 2.80 -10.54
CA ILE A 501 20.58 1.90 -10.65
C ILE A 501 20.98 1.46 -9.25
N LEU A 502 20.97 0.15 -9.00
CA LEU A 502 21.18 -0.43 -7.66
C LEU A 502 22.66 -0.55 -7.27
N ASN A 503 23.54 -0.81 -8.23
CA ASN A 503 25.00 -0.89 -8.04
C ASN A 503 25.69 0.03 -9.04
N PHE A 504 25.62 1.32 -8.77
CA PHE A 504 26.24 2.37 -9.56
C PHE A 504 27.75 2.45 -9.26
N ASP A 505 28.59 2.26 -10.28
CA ASP A 505 30.04 2.39 -10.17
C ASP A 505 30.44 3.87 -10.27
N SER A 506 30.77 4.46 -9.12
CA SER A 506 31.24 5.84 -9.00
C SER A 506 32.70 6.04 -9.43
N GLY A 507 33.37 5.03 -9.99
CA GLY A 507 34.75 5.12 -10.48
C GLY A 507 34.87 5.56 -11.94
N THR A 508 33.77 5.59 -12.69
CA THR A 508 33.77 5.89 -14.13
C THR A 508 32.86 7.07 -14.48
N GLN A 509 33.21 7.83 -15.52
CA GLN A 509 32.36 8.90 -16.01
C GLN A 509 31.12 8.31 -16.68
N TYR A 510 29.94 8.81 -16.31
CA TYR A 510 28.67 8.29 -16.82
C TYR A 510 27.75 9.43 -17.29
N ALA A 511 27.24 9.29 -18.51
CA ALA A 511 26.33 10.25 -19.12
C ALA A 511 24.87 9.85 -18.91
N LEU A 512 24.12 10.69 -18.21
CA LEU A 512 22.70 10.48 -18.02
C LEU A 512 21.90 10.91 -19.27
N PRO A 513 20.76 10.25 -19.56
CA PRO A 513 19.89 10.59 -20.69
C PRO A 513 19.47 12.06 -20.72
N GLN A 514 19.44 12.68 -21.90
CA GLN A 514 19.17 14.12 -22.03
C GLN A 514 17.75 14.56 -21.61
N LYS A 515 16.79 13.63 -21.52
CA LYS A 515 15.42 13.90 -21.06
C LYS A 515 15.15 13.40 -19.65
N LEU A 516 16.16 12.89 -18.94
CA LEU A 516 15.97 12.30 -17.62
C LEU A 516 15.43 13.36 -16.66
N ALA A 517 14.35 13.04 -15.95
CA ALA A 517 13.71 13.90 -14.97
C ALA A 517 14.01 13.45 -13.53
N SER A 518 14.14 12.13 -13.32
CA SER A 518 14.35 11.50 -12.01
C SER A 518 15.47 10.45 -12.08
N ALA A 519 16.36 10.45 -11.09
CA ALA A 519 17.42 9.45 -10.94
C ALA A 519 17.56 8.97 -9.49
N ARG A 520 17.60 7.64 -9.28
CA ARG A 520 17.95 7.00 -8.01
C ARG A 520 19.20 6.16 -8.19
N LEU A 521 20.32 6.59 -7.60
CA LEU A 521 21.62 5.96 -7.80
C LEU A 521 22.14 5.42 -6.47
N PHE A 522 22.17 4.10 -6.33
CA PHE A 522 22.71 3.42 -5.15
C PHE A 522 24.08 2.85 -5.47
N SER A 523 25.04 2.98 -4.55
CA SER A 523 26.37 2.38 -4.76
C SER A 523 26.34 0.86 -4.60
N GLY A 524 25.39 0.33 -3.82
CA GLY A 524 25.23 -1.11 -3.60
C GLY A 524 26.54 -1.72 -3.10
N GLN A 525 27.16 -2.57 -3.94
CA GLN A 525 28.45 -3.21 -3.66
C GLN A 525 29.69 -2.30 -3.86
N PHE A 526 29.53 -1.09 -4.39
CA PHE A 526 30.61 -0.12 -4.59
C PHE A 526 30.77 0.82 -3.39
N GLU A 527 32.01 1.25 -3.13
CA GLU A 527 32.33 2.13 -2.00
C GLU A 527 32.15 3.62 -2.33
N GLY A 528 31.57 4.34 -1.38
CA GLY A 528 31.50 5.80 -1.37
C GLY A 528 30.31 6.40 -2.15
N PRO A 529 29.98 7.68 -1.89
CA PRO A 529 28.88 8.35 -2.56
C PRO A 529 29.20 8.63 -4.03
N VAL A 530 28.17 8.63 -4.88
CA VAL A 530 28.31 9.00 -6.29
C VAL A 530 28.69 10.47 -6.40
N LYS A 531 29.91 10.73 -6.89
CA LYS A 531 30.51 12.07 -6.92
C LYS A 531 30.02 12.90 -8.11
N ARG A 532 29.76 14.19 -7.87
CA ARG A 532 29.31 15.18 -8.88
C ARG A 532 30.15 15.19 -10.16
N GLY A 533 31.48 15.16 -10.03
CA GLY A 533 32.42 15.33 -11.14
C GLY A 533 32.43 14.19 -12.18
N LEU A 534 31.79 13.07 -11.87
CA LEU A 534 31.74 11.88 -12.73
C LEU A 534 30.39 11.70 -13.42
N LEU A 535 29.40 12.51 -13.08
CA LEU A 535 28.07 12.50 -13.69
C LEU A 535 27.90 13.67 -14.66
N LEU A 536 27.64 13.36 -15.92
CA LEU A 536 27.14 14.34 -16.88
C LEU A 536 25.61 14.42 -16.73
N LEU A 537 25.15 15.39 -15.95
CA LEU A 537 23.73 15.61 -15.67
C LEU A 537 23.05 16.36 -16.82
N PRO A 538 21.83 15.98 -17.23
CA PRO A 538 21.04 16.73 -18.19
C PRO A 538 20.38 17.92 -17.51
N GLU A 539 20.03 18.96 -18.28
CA GLU A 539 19.32 20.13 -17.77
C GLU A 539 17.90 19.80 -17.30
N THR A 540 17.33 18.70 -17.78
CA THR A 540 15.97 18.26 -17.43
C THR A 540 15.88 17.55 -16.08
N LEU A 541 17.01 17.23 -15.43
CA LEU A 541 17.01 16.48 -14.17
C LEU A 541 16.44 17.35 -13.05
N GLN A 542 15.32 16.91 -12.48
CA GLN A 542 14.59 17.61 -11.43
C GLN A 542 14.73 16.96 -10.06
N TYR A 543 15.09 15.67 -10.04
CA TYR A 543 15.20 14.89 -8.83
C TYR A 543 16.35 13.89 -8.92
N ILE A 544 17.18 13.88 -7.88
CA ILE A 544 18.20 12.85 -7.68
C ILE A 544 18.19 12.38 -6.23
N ASP A 545 18.28 11.07 -6.03
CA ASP A 545 18.32 10.41 -4.72
C ASP A 545 19.22 9.16 -4.75
N GLY A 546 19.39 8.51 -3.60
CA GLY A 546 20.24 7.34 -3.39
C GLY A 546 21.53 7.70 -2.63
N TYR A 547 22.59 6.93 -2.85
CA TYR A 547 23.89 7.14 -2.19
C TYR A 547 24.75 8.12 -3.00
N VAL A 548 24.25 9.34 -3.18
CA VAL A 548 24.89 10.41 -3.96
C VAL A 548 25.55 11.44 -3.04
N ASP A 549 26.50 12.22 -3.57
CA ASP A 549 27.09 13.34 -2.83
C ASP A 549 26.01 14.33 -2.36
N PRO A 550 25.96 14.71 -1.07
CA PRO A 550 24.93 15.60 -0.55
C PRO A 550 24.86 16.95 -1.27
N GLY A 551 25.99 17.52 -1.69
CA GLY A 551 26.02 18.79 -2.42
C GLY A 551 25.49 18.66 -3.85
N LEU A 552 25.66 17.50 -4.48
CA LEU A 552 25.00 17.18 -5.76
C LEU A 552 23.48 17.06 -5.59
N ALA A 553 23.03 16.35 -4.55
CA ALA A 553 21.61 16.23 -4.25
C ALA A 553 20.99 17.61 -3.99
N GLU A 554 21.67 18.45 -3.20
CA GLU A 554 21.27 19.84 -2.99
C GLU A 554 21.19 20.61 -4.30
N GLU A 555 22.24 20.58 -5.14
CA GLU A 555 22.27 21.32 -6.41
C GLU A 555 21.09 21.00 -7.32
N VAL A 556 20.77 19.71 -7.47
CA VAL A 556 19.71 19.24 -8.37
C VAL A 556 18.34 19.47 -7.74
N ASN A 557 18.17 19.08 -6.47
CA ASN A 557 16.87 19.12 -5.81
C ASN A 557 16.47 20.55 -5.38
N LEU A 558 17.43 21.48 -5.17
CA LEU A 558 17.15 22.90 -4.94
C LEU A 558 16.83 23.67 -6.23
N LYS A 559 17.38 23.28 -7.40
CA LYS A 559 16.99 23.89 -8.69
C LYS A 559 15.50 23.72 -8.98
N ARG A 560 14.85 22.72 -8.38
CA ARG A 560 13.38 22.51 -8.36
C ARG A 560 12.60 23.60 -7.61
N CYS A 561 13.25 24.34 -6.72
CA CYS A 561 12.65 25.44 -5.96
C CYS A 561 12.80 26.81 -6.65
N MET A 562 13.62 26.92 -7.71
CA MET A 562 13.97 28.20 -8.36
C MET A 562 13.62 28.28 -9.86
N LYS A 563 13.03 27.22 -10.45
CA LYS A 563 12.46 27.20 -11.82
C LYS A 563 11.08 26.54 -11.76
#